data_AF-A0A382VZP2-F1
#
_entry.id   AF-A0A382VZP2-F1
#
_cell.length_a   1.000
_cell.length_b   1.000
_cell.length_c   1.000
_cell.angle_alpha   90.00
_cell.angle_beta   90.00
_cell.angle_gamma   90.00
#
_symmetry.space_group_name_H-M   'P 1'
#
loop_
_entity.id
_entity.type
_entity.pdbx_description
1 polymer ?
#
loop_
_entity_poly.entity_id
_entity_poly.type
_entity_poly.pdbx_seq_one_letter_code
_entity_poly.pdbx_strand_id
1 'polypeptide(L)'
;RQALVVNWNDGSSAEYSWKALRDACPCAQCRNEYSTANTSTTDMVFNLNPVKSFSLDSVELAGNYALKLYWSDGHNSGIYGWEHLKTIDSSTN
;
A
#
# COMPACT_ATOMS: atom_id res chain seq x y z
N ARG A 1 3.93 -1.21 -17.48
CA ARG A 1 3.37 -1.57 -16.16
C ARG A 1 4.50 -1.41 -15.15
N GLN A 2 4.24 -0.80 -14.00
CA GLN A 2 5.22 -0.71 -12.90
C GLN A 2 4.60 -1.40 -11.69
N ALA A 3 5.34 -2.30 -11.07
CA ALA A 3 4.89 -3.11 -9.94
C ALA A 3 6.10 -3.47 -9.06
N LEU A 4 5.86 -3.71 -7.77
CA LEU A 4 6.86 -4.28 -6.88
C LEU A 4 6.74 -5.79 -6.94
N VAL A 5 7.82 -6.47 -7.31
CA VAL A 5 7.89 -7.93 -7.25
C VAL A 5 8.75 -8.31 -6.06
N VAL A 6 8.17 -9.03 -5.10
CA VAL A 6 8.86 -9.56 -3.94
C VAL A 6 9.02 -11.06 -4.12
N ASN A 7 10.27 -11.52 -4.15
CA ASN A 7 10.58 -12.94 -4.15
C ASN A 7 10.85 -13.40 -2.72
N TRP A 8 10.03 -14.31 -2.23
CA TRP A 8 10.15 -14.87 -0.90
C TRP A 8 11.12 -16.05 -0.88
N ASN A 9 11.67 -16.33 0.30
CA ASN A 9 12.64 -17.40 0.50
C ASN A 9 12.04 -18.82 0.35
N ASP A 10 10.71 -18.95 0.40
CA ASP A 10 10.02 -20.22 0.14
C ASP A 10 9.89 -20.57 -1.36
N GLY A 11 10.24 -19.62 -2.25
CA GLY A 11 10.09 -19.77 -3.70
C GLY A 11 8.85 -19.08 -4.28
N SER A 12 7.93 -18.62 -3.44
CA SER A 12 6.78 -17.81 -3.85
C SER A 12 7.23 -16.41 -4.28
N SER A 13 6.58 -15.89 -5.31
CA SER A 13 6.72 -14.49 -5.74
C SER A 13 5.39 -13.78 -5.60
N ALA A 14 5.41 -12.57 -5.06
CA ALA A 14 4.24 -11.71 -4.96
C ALA A 14 4.45 -10.46 -5.83
N GLU A 15 3.49 -10.16 -6.69
CA GLU A 15 3.46 -8.92 -7.47
C GLU A 15 2.45 -7.95 -6.85
N TYR A 16 2.90 -6.74 -6.55
CA TYR A 16 2.09 -5.69 -5.97
C TYR A 16 2.01 -4.51 -6.92
N SER A 17 0.79 -4.13 -7.29
CA SER A 17 0.56 -2.86 -7.98
C SER A 17 0.76 -1.69 -7.03
N TRP A 18 1.21 -0.54 -7.55
CA TRP A 18 1.34 0.67 -6.74
C TRP A 18 0.03 1.06 -6.05
N LYS A 19 -1.09 0.83 -6.72
CA LYS A 19 -2.41 1.06 -6.16
C LYS A 19 -2.68 0.17 -4.94
N ALA A 20 -2.41 -1.13 -5.03
CA ALA A 20 -2.61 -2.05 -3.91
C ALA A 20 -1.75 -1.67 -2.68
N LEU A 21 -0.48 -1.30 -2.90
CA LEU A 21 0.39 -0.84 -1.81
C LEU A 21 -0.10 0.47 -1.21
N ARG A 22 -0.62 1.38 -2.03
CA ARG A 22 -1.17 2.65 -1.57
C ARG A 22 -2.43 2.45 -0.74
N ASP A 23 -3.34 1.61 -1.24
CA ASP A 23 -4.62 1.31 -0.57
C ASP A 23 -4.40 0.59 0.76
N ALA A 24 -3.36 -0.24 0.85
CA ALA A 24 -3.00 -0.94 2.08
C ALA A 24 -1.94 -0.21 2.93
N CYS A 25 -1.75 1.10 2.74
CA CYS A 25 -0.73 1.84 3.47
C CYS A 25 -1.06 1.90 4.99
N PRO A 26 -0.19 1.39 5.88
CA PRO A 26 -0.46 1.33 7.32
C PRO A 26 -0.26 2.69 8.04
N CYS A 27 0.02 3.75 7.28
CA CYS A 27 0.29 5.08 7.81
C CYS A 27 -0.93 5.65 8.56
N ALA A 28 -0.71 6.46 9.61
CA ALA A 28 -1.81 7.01 10.42
C ALA A 28 -2.74 7.92 9.59
N GLN A 29 -2.20 8.68 8.64
CA GLN A 29 -3.00 9.50 7.72
C GLN A 29 -3.91 8.62 6.85
N CYS A 30 -3.35 7.55 6.29
CA CYS A 30 -4.02 6.58 5.44
C CYS A 30 -5.13 5.84 6.21
N ARG A 31 -4.79 5.30 7.39
CA ARG A 31 -5.76 4.60 8.25
C ARG A 31 -6.91 5.48 8.72
N ASN A 32 -6.66 6.76 9.00
CA ASN A 32 -7.72 7.69 9.36
C ASN A 32 -8.67 7.92 8.18
N GLU A 33 -8.16 8.11 6.96
CA GLU A 33 -8.99 8.27 5.76
C GLU A 33 -9.90 7.05 5.51
N TYR A 34 -9.36 5.83 5.64
CA TYR A 34 -10.18 4.60 5.52
C TYR A 34 -11.11 4.35 6.71
N SER A 35 -10.74 4.76 7.94
CA SER A 35 -11.57 4.55 9.13
C SER A 35 -12.75 5.52 9.19
N THR A 36 -12.60 6.77 8.73
CA THR A 36 -13.70 7.74 8.66
C THR A 36 -14.73 7.41 7.57
N ALA A 37 -14.38 6.55 6.61
CA ALA A 37 -15.31 6.08 5.58
C ALA A 37 -16.31 5.01 6.09
N ASN A 38 -16.10 4.43 7.28
CA ASN A 38 -16.91 3.31 7.80
C ASN A 38 -17.93 3.73 8.87
N THR A 39 -18.14 5.03 9.10
CA THR A 39 -19.09 5.53 10.11
C THR A 39 -20.21 6.39 9.52
N SER A 40 -20.68 6.08 8.31
CA SER A 40 -21.98 6.54 7.86
C SER A 40 -22.62 5.52 6.92
N THR A 41 -23.70 4.96 7.42
CA THR A 41 -24.73 4.23 6.69
C THR A 41 -25.13 4.99 5.43
N THR A 42 -25.34 4.25 4.33
CA THR A 42 -26.03 4.73 3.13
C THR A 42 -25.30 5.87 2.42
N ASP A 43 -24.36 5.53 1.54
CA ASP A 43 -24.44 5.99 0.16
C ASP A 43 -23.30 5.39 -0.64
N MET A 44 -23.63 4.96 -1.85
CA MET A 44 -22.69 4.56 -2.88
C MET A 44 -21.82 5.77 -3.24
N VAL A 45 -20.80 6.05 -2.43
CA VAL A 45 -19.71 6.91 -2.85
C VAL A 45 -18.56 5.97 -3.10
N PHE A 46 -18.43 5.59 -4.38
CA PHE A 46 -17.12 5.45 -4.99
C PHE A 46 -16.33 6.70 -4.60
N ASN A 47 -15.65 6.66 -3.46
CA ASN A 47 -14.52 7.53 -3.20
C ASN A 47 -13.46 7.04 -4.18
N LEU A 48 -13.64 7.47 -5.43
CA LEU A 48 -12.57 7.83 -6.32
C LEU A 48 -11.80 8.90 -5.55
N ASN A 49 -10.99 8.47 -4.57
CA ASN A 49 -9.84 9.24 -4.15
C ASN A 49 -9.23 9.64 -5.48
N PRO A 50 -9.14 10.94 -5.81
CA PRO A 50 -8.55 11.35 -7.06
C PRO A 50 -7.23 10.59 -7.10
N VAL A 51 -7.00 9.86 -8.19
CA VAL A 51 -5.71 9.22 -8.44
C VAL A 51 -4.74 10.39 -8.54
N LYS A 52 -4.34 10.94 -7.38
CA LYS A 52 -3.22 11.86 -7.27
C LYS A 52 -2.12 11.08 -7.95
N SER A 53 -1.50 11.68 -8.95
CA SER A 53 -0.39 11.06 -9.65
C SER A 53 0.68 10.73 -8.60
N PHE A 54 0.64 9.51 -8.08
CA PHE A 54 1.59 9.01 -7.12
C PHE A 54 2.56 8.13 -7.89
N SER A 55 3.84 8.43 -7.71
CA SER A 55 4.95 7.59 -8.13
C SER A 55 5.66 7.12 -6.88
N LEU A 56 6.18 5.91 -6.94
CA LEU A 56 7.14 5.47 -5.95
C LEU A 56 8.47 6.15 -6.27
N ASP A 57 8.94 6.99 -5.36
CA ASP A 57 10.22 7.70 -5.51
C ASP A 57 11.37 6.80 -5.06
N SER A 58 11.19 6.10 -3.94
CA SER A 58 12.20 5.17 -3.43
C SER A 58 11.62 4.12 -2.49
N VAL A 59 12.39 3.07 -2.30
CA VAL A 59 12.12 1.99 -1.35
C VAL A 59 13.35 1.82 -0.48
N GLU A 60 13.16 1.81 0.82
CA GLU A 60 14.22 1.53 1.78
C GLU A 60 13.84 0.34 2.66
N LEU A 61 14.87 -0.40 3.09
CA LEU A 61 14.68 -1.42 4.11
C LEU A 61 14.58 -0.75 5.48
N ALA A 62 13.42 -0.90 6.12
CA ALA A 62 13.22 -0.53 7.51
C ALA A 62 13.72 -1.67 8.40
N GLY A 63 15.04 -1.71 8.60
CA GLY A 63 15.70 -2.82 9.27
C GLY A 63 15.56 -4.12 8.47
N ASN A 64 15.41 -5.25 9.16
CA ASN A 64 15.33 -6.58 8.53
C ASN A 64 13.91 -7.16 8.45
N TYR A 65 12.88 -6.37 8.80
CA TYR A 65 11.51 -6.86 8.99
C TYR A 65 10.45 -6.12 8.15
N ALA A 66 10.83 -5.03 7.47
CA ALA A 66 9.88 -4.18 6.77
C ALA A 66 10.51 -3.40 5.61
N LEU A 67 9.66 -2.94 4.69
CA LEU A 67 9.97 -1.97 3.66
C LEU A 67 9.33 -0.62 3.97
N LYS A 68 10.08 0.44 3.79
CA LYS A 68 9.59 1.81 3.81
C LYS A 68 9.45 2.30 2.38
N LEU A 69 8.24 2.72 2.01
CA LEU A 69 7.95 3.24 0.68
C LEU A 69 7.84 4.76 0.74
N TYR A 70 8.54 5.43 -0.17
CA TYR A 70 8.49 6.87 -0.35
C TYR A 70 7.66 7.19 -1.60
N TRP A 71 6.54 7.88 -1.40
CA TRP A 71 5.66 8.30 -2.47
C TRP A 71 5.87 9.78 -2.78
N SER A 72 5.80 10.13 -4.07
CA SER A 72 5.94 11.52 -4.55
C SER A 72 4.83 12.45 -4.10
N ASP A 73 3.71 11.90 -3.62
CA ASP A 73 2.56 12.65 -3.12
C ASP A 73 2.72 13.09 -1.64
N GLY A 74 3.92 12.90 -1.07
CA GLY A 74 4.27 13.30 0.29
C GLY A 74 4.07 12.20 1.34
N HIS A 75 3.61 11.01 0.95
CA HIS A 75 3.48 9.90 1.89
C HIS A 75 4.77 9.11 1.97
N ASN A 76 5.51 9.29 3.05
CA ASN A 76 6.82 8.68 3.26
C ASN A 76 6.93 7.98 4.63
N SER A 77 5.81 7.88 5.35
CA SER A 77 5.74 7.31 6.69
C SER A 77 5.18 5.88 6.72
N GLY A 78 4.82 5.32 5.55
CA GLY A 78 4.31 3.95 5.43
C GLY A 78 5.42 2.92 5.58
N ILE A 79 5.38 2.14 6.67
CA ILE A 79 6.29 1.00 6.91
C ILE A 79 5.51 -0.29 6.74
N TYR A 80 5.86 -1.04 5.71
CA TYR A 80 5.24 -2.28 5.28
C TYR A 80 6.04 -3.46 5.82
N GLY A 81 5.59 -4.04 6.94
CA GLY A 81 6.18 -5.27 7.45
C GLY A 81 6.03 -6.43 6.45
N TRP A 82 6.94 -7.41 6.49
CA TRP A 82 6.83 -8.59 5.62
C TRP A 82 5.49 -9.32 5.77
N GLU A 83 5.03 -9.47 7.02
CA GLU A 83 3.72 -10.06 7.32
C GLU A 83 2.58 -9.22 6.73
N HIS A 84 2.67 -7.89 6.83
CA HIS A 84 1.68 -6.99 6.22
C HIS A 84 1.68 -7.11 4.69
N LEU A 85 2.84 -7.15 4.04
CA LEU A 85 2.95 -7.38 2.60
C LEU A 85 2.32 -8.72 2.20
N LYS A 86 2.44 -9.76 3.00
CA LYS A 86 1.75 -11.03 2.73
C LYS A 86 0.22 -10.94 2.84
N THR A 87 -0.31 -10.03 3.67
CA THR A 87 -1.77 -9.79 3.75
C THR A 87 -2.33 -8.99 2.59
N ILE A 88 -1.48 -8.18 1.94
CA ILE A 88 -1.83 -7.46 0.72
C ILE A 88 -1.80 -8.49 -0.39
N ASP A 89 -2.86 -9.28 -0.51
CA ASP A 89 -2.88 -10.41 -1.45
C ASP A 89 -2.43 -9.97 -2.86
N SER A 90 -1.47 -10.70 -3.44
CA SER A 90 -0.89 -10.45 -4.76
C SER A 90 -1.86 -10.79 -5.91
N SER A 91 -3.12 -11.05 -5.61
CA SER A 91 -4.15 -11.42 -6.56
C SER A 91 -4.79 -10.16 -7.17
N THR A 92 -4.10 -9.58 -8.15
CA THR A 92 -4.84 -8.93 -9.24
C THR A 92 -5.52 -10.05 -10.03
N ASN A 93 -6.81 -10.25 -9.80
CA ASN A 93 -7.70 -10.80 -10.81
C ASN A 93 -8.24 -9.64 -11.65
#